data_AF-A0A7M2C9B3-F1
#
_entry.id   AF-A0A7M2C9B3-F1
#
_cell.length_a   1.000
_cell.length_b   1.000
_cell.length_c   1.000
_cell.angle_alpha   90.00
_cell.angle_beta   90.00
_cell.angle_gamma   90.00
#
_symmetry.space_group_name_H-M   'P 1'
#
loop_
_entity.id
_entity.type
_entity.pdbx_description
1 polymer ?
#
loop_
_entity_poly.entity_id
_entity_poly.type
_entity_poly.pdbx_seq_one_letter_code
_entity_poly.pdbx_strand_id
1 'polypeptide(L)'
;MTPGPINHFGIHIDEDEALAERFPQAAVRARLYRLEDDGAADLAHRKRAAKDSIATRRELIRRIQDRQAGLTGHEPMPQEQADRFIAGHLEAIRKLEEAKPEIGPAVNIIAPMTRRVAREDRRRARKSKAKTDKQT
;
A
#
# COMPACT_ATOMS: atom_id res chain seq x y z
N MET A 1 9.87 -20.69 -19.87
CA MET A 1 10.15 -20.08 -18.55
C MET A 1 8.88 -20.22 -17.73
N THR A 2 8.84 -21.21 -16.85
CA THR A 2 7.75 -21.38 -15.88
C THR A 2 7.88 -20.31 -14.80
N PRO A 3 6.80 -19.59 -14.45
CA PRO A 3 6.85 -18.65 -13.34
C PRO A 3 7.09 -19.42 -12.03
N GLY A 4 7.91 -18.84 -11.15
CA GLY A 4 8.23 -19.45 -9.85
C GLY A 4 7.09 -19.28 -8.83
N PRO A 5 7.10 -20.07 -7.75
CA PRO A 5 6.04 -20.07 -6.75
C PRO A 5 5.85 -18.71 -6.08
N ILE A 6 4.59 -18.34 -5.84
CA ILE A 6 4.22 -17.08 -5.20
C ILE A 6 4.21 -17.28 -3.68
N ASN A 7 5.15 -16.63 -2.98
CA ASN A 7 5.22 -16.66 -1.52
C ASN A 7 4.06 -15.89 -0.89
N HIS A 8 3.15 -16.61 -0.20
CA HIS A 8 2.06 -16.02 0.57
C HIS A 8 2.37 -16.13 2.07
N PHE A 9 2.91 -15.08 2.69
CA PHE A 9 3.14 -14.99 4.14
C PHE A 9 3.88 -16.20 4.76
N GLY A 10 4.87 -16.76 4.05
CA GLY A 10 5.64 -17.94 4.51
C GLY A 10 4.99 -19.29 4.19
N ILE A 11 3.92 -19.31 3.40
CA ILE A 11 3.28 -20.51 2.87
C ILE A 11 3.57 -20.55 1.37
N HIS A 12 4.27 -21.61 0.94
CA HIS A 12 4.47 -21.93 -0.47
C HIS A 12 3.19 -22.52 -1.04
N ILE A 13 2.57 -21.82 -1.98
CA ILE A 13 1.42 -22.30 -2.76
C ILE A 13 1.87 -22.32 -4.22
N ASP A 14 1.76 -23.47 -4.86
CA ASP A 14 2.07 -23.60 -6.29
C ASP A 14 1.01 -22.85 -7.11
N GLU A 15 1.37 -22.24 -8.24
CA GLU A 15 0.45 -21.40 -9.04
C GLU A 15 -0.82 -22.16 -9.48
N ASP A 16 -0.72 -23.48 -9.61
CA ASP A 16 -1.82 -24.36 -10.03
C ASP A 16 -2.60 -24.98 -8.85
N GLU A 17 -2.19 -24.73 -7.60
CA GLU A 17 -2.85 -25.30 -6.42
C GLU A 17 -4.07 -24.46 -6.02
N ALA A 18 -5.27 -25.03 -6.18
CA ALA A 18 -6.48 -24.38 -5.73
C ALA A 18 -6.46 -24.25 -4.19
N LEU A 19 -6.45 -23.01 -3.68
CA LEU A 19 -6.58 -22.70 -2.25
C LEU A 19 -7.76 -23.42 -1.57
N ALA A 20 -8.80 -23.78 -2.34
CA ALA A 20 -9.94 -24.57 -1.89
C ALA A 20 -9.60 -26.01 -1.51
N GLU A 21 -8.61 -26.63 -2.16
CA GLU A 21 -8.15 -28.00 -1.90
C GLU A 21 -7.24 -28.04 -0.68
N ARG A 22 -6.32 -27.09 -0.54
CA ARG A 22 -5.38 -27.02 0.59
C ARG A 22 -6.02 -26.52 1.88
N PHE A 23 -6.96 -25.57 1.78
CA PHE A 23 -7.68 -25.01 2.91
C PHE A 23 -9.19 -25.20 2.69
N PRO A 24 -9.75 -26.40 2.94
CA PRO A 24 -11.17 -26.68 2.68
C PRO A 24 -12.10 -25.80 3.51
N GLN A 25 -11.63 -25.34 4.67
CA GLN A 25 -12.36 -24.43 5.54
C GLN A 25 -12.43 -23.01 4.95
N ALA A 26 -13.63 -22.59 4.56
CA ALA A 26 -13.88 -21.27 4.00
C ALA A 26 -13.41 -20.11 4.90
N ALA A 27 -13.46 -20.28 6.23
CA ALA A 27 -12.98 -19.29 7.20
C ALA A 27 -11.47 -19.05 7.10
N VAL A 28 -10.68 -20.08 6.81
CA VAL A 28 -9.22 -19.99 6.67
C VAL A 28 -8.87 -19.26 5.37
N ARG A 29 -9.53 -19.60 4.26
CA ARG A 29 -9.37 -18.87 2.98
C ARG A 29 -9.75 -17.39 3.11
N ALA A 30 -10.88 -17.10 3.75
CA ALA A 30 -11.31 -15.72 3.97
C ALA A 30 -10.33 -14.91 4.83
N ARG A 31 -9.62 -15.57 5.76
CA ARG A 31 -8.57 -14.94 6.58
C ARG A 31 -7.31 -14.65 5.76
N LEU A 32 -6.89 -15.58 4.90
CA LEU A 32 -5.76 -15.37 4.00
C LEU A 32 -6.02 -14.21 3.02
N TYR A 33 -7.18 -14.19 2.38
CA TYR A 33 -7.55 -13.08 1.49
C TYR A 33 -7.64 -11.72 2.20
N ARG A 34 -8.07 -11.70 3.47
CA ARG A 34 -8.07 -10.46 4.27
C ARG A 34 -6.65 -9.99 4.55
N LEU A 35 -5.72 -10.89 4.89
CA LEU A 35 -4.32 -10.53 5.14
C LEU A 35 -3.64 -10.00 3.87
N GLU A 36 -3.94 -10.57 2.71
CA GLU A 36 -3.49 -10.05 1.41
C GLU A 36 -4.05 -8.66 1.11
N ASP A 37 -5.35 -8.44 1.37
CA ASP A 37 -6.01 -7.14 1.22
C ASP A 37 -5.45 -6.07 2.15
N ASP A 38 -5.24 -6.43 3.41
CA ASP A 38 -4.71 -5.52 4.41
C ASP A 38 -3.24 -5.18 4.08
N GLY A 39 -2.45 -6.16 3.64
CA GLY A 39 -1.09 -5.94 3.13
C GLY A 39 -1.04 -5.05 1.89
N ALA A 40 -1.96 -5.24 0.94
CA ALA A 40 -2.11 -4.41 -0.24
C ALA A 40 -2.53 -2.97 0.11
N ALA A 41 -3.47 -2.82 1.03
CA ALA A 41 -3.93 -1.53 1.51
C ALA A 41 -2.81 -0.78 2.23
N ASP A 42 -2.09 -1.43 3.13
CA ASP A 42 -0.94 -0.87 3.84
C ASP A 42 0.16 -0.41 2.87
N LEU A 43 0.46 -1.20 1.84
CA LEU A 43 1.42 -0.83 0.80
C LEU A 43 0.98 0.43 0.04
N ALA A 44 -0.31 0.50 -0.34
CA ALA A 44 -0.88 1.66 -1.02
C ALA A 44 -0.89 2.91 -0.11
N HIS A 45 -1.14 2.74 1.19
CA HIS A 45 -1.05 3.81 2.18
C HIS A 45 0.38 4.32 2.32
N ARG A 46 1.37 3.43 2.47
CA ARG A 46 2.80 3.81 2.53
C ARG A 46 3.25 4.57 1.29
N LYS A 47 2.82 4.15 0.09
CA LYS A 47 3.15 4.86 -1.15
C LYS A 47 2.53 6.26 -1.22
N ARG A 48 1.29 6.43 -0.76
CA ARG A 48 0.63 7.75 -0.68
C ARG A 48 1.35 8.64 0.31
N ALA A 49 1.62 8.13 1.52
CA ALA A 49 2.38 8.88 2.53
C ALA A 49 3.77 9.31 2.02
N ALA A 50 4.48 8.46 1.29
CA ALA A 50 5.76 8.82 0.68
C ALA A 50 5.60 9.93 -0.38
N LYS A 51 4.59 9.85 -1.26
CA LYS A 51 4.30 10.90 -2.25
C LYS A 51 3.97 12.24 -1.59
N ASP A 52 3.14 12.23 -0.56
CA ASP A 52 2.73 13.45 0.14
C ASP A 52 3.93 14.08 0.87
N SER A 53 4.77 13.26 1.51
CA SER A 53 6.01 13.72 2.15
C SER A 53 6.99 14.35 1.15
N ILE A 54 7.15 13.76 -0.04
CA ILE A 54 7.96 14.34 -1.13
C ILE A 54 7.37 15.69 -1.58
N ALA A 55 6.05 15.78 -1.76
CA ALA A 55 5.38 17.01 -2.18
C ALA A 55 5.60 18.14 -1.16
N THR A 56 5.40 17.86 0.13
CA THR A 56 5.65 18.82 1.21
C THR A 56 7.10 19.32 1.20
N ARG A 57 8.07 18.43 1.00
CA ARG A 57 9.49 18.83 0.93
C ARG A 57 9.80 19.71 -0.27
N ARG A 58 9.21 19.42 -1.44
CA ARG A 58 9.34 20.27 -2.64
C ARG A 58 8.72 21.65 -2.42
N GLU A 59 7.61 21.72 -1.71
CA GLU A 59 7.00 23.00 -1.34
C GLU A 59 7.89 23.82 -0.40
N LEU A 60 8.54 23.18 0.58
CA LEU A 60 9.49 23.84 1.47
C LEU A 60 10.69 24.41 0.69
N ILE A 61 11.25 23.63 -0.25
CA ILE A 61 12.33 24.11 -1.14
C ILE A 61 11.88 25.35 -1.90
N ARG A 62 10.68 25.31 -2.50
CA ARG A 62 10.13 26.47 -3.23
C ARG A 62 9.99 27.68 -2.32
N ARG A 63 9.46 27.53 -1.10
CA ARG A 63 9.36 28.65 -0.13
C ARG A 63 10.72 29.24 0.24
N ILE A 64 11.76 28.42 0.36
CA ILE A 64 13.12 28.90 0.60
C ILE A 64 13.61 29.71 -0.60
N GLN A 65 13.38 29.21 -1.82
CA GLN A 65 13.77 29.91 -3.05
C GLN A 65 13.00 31.23 -3.24
N ASP A 66 11.69 31.23 -2.99
CA ASP A 66 10.85 32.43 -3.06
C ASP A 66 11.31 33.49 -2.05
N ARG A 67 11.72 33.06 -0.85
CA ARG A 67 12.31 33.94 0.16
C ARG A 67 13.65 34.53 -0.27
N GLN A 68 14.54 33.72 -0.86
CA GLN A 68 15.80 34.21 -1.40
C GLN A 68 15.60 35.20 -2.56
N ALA A 69 14.56 34.99 -3.37
CA ALA A 69 14.19 35.89 -4.46
C ALA A 69 13.44 37.16 -4.00
N GLY A 70 13.20 37.33 -2.70
CA GLY A 70 12.44 38.48 -2.16
C GLY A 70 10.94 38.46 -2.48
N LEU A 71 10.40 37.31 -2.90
CA LEU A 71 8.98 37.13 -3.26
C LEU A 71 8.10 36.89 -2.02
N THR A 72 8.71 36.50 -0.91
CA THR A 72 8.07 36.50 0.40
C THR A 72 8.52 37.77 1.11
N GLY A 73 7.63 38.54 1.76
CA GLY A 73 7.96 39.77 2.50
C GLY A 73 8.87 39.60 3.71
N HIS A 74 9.70 38.56 3.74
CA HIS A 74 10.74 38.26 4.70
C HIS A 74 12.10 38.48 4.05
N GLU A 75 13.07 38.96 4.82
CA GLU A 75 14.44 39.10 4.34
C GLU A 75 15.04 37.74 3.93
N PRO A 76 15.85 37.71 2.84
CA PRO A 76 16.64 36.54 2.49
C PRO A 76 17.47 36.05 3.69
N MET A 77 17.52 34.74 3.89
CA MET A 77 18.43 34.16 4.88
C MET A 77 19.86 34.07 4.29
N PRO A 78 20.91 33.93 5.12
CA PRO A 78 22.26 33.71 4.62
C PRO A 78 22.33 32.56 3.61
N GLN A 79 23.05 32.77 2.49
CA GLN A 79 23.09 31.83 1.37
C GLN A 79 23.50 30.41 1.80
N GLU A 80 24.55 30.29 2.63
CA GLU A 80 25.01 29.01 3.16
C GLU A 80 23.92 28.26 3.96
N GLN A 81 23.07 29.01 4.66
CA GLN A 81 21.95 28.43 5.42
C GLN A 81 20.83 27.97 4.49
N ALA A 82 20.50 28.76 3.46
CA ALA A 82 19.52 28.37 2.45
C ALA A 82 19.95 27.11 1.70
N ASP A 83 21.20 27.05 1.25
CA ASP A 83 21.76 25.91 0.54
C ASP A 83 21.77 24.66 1.40
N ARG A 84 22.11 24.79 2.70
CA ARG A 84 22.05 23.68 3.65
C ARG A 84 20.62 23.14 3.82
N PHE A 85 19.63 24.02 3.93
CA PHE A 85 18.24 23.59 4.05
C PHE A 85 17.72 22.92 2.78
N ILE A 86 18.02 23.50 1.61
CA ILE A 86 17.63 22.93 0.31
C ILE A 86 18.30 21.55 0.15
N ALA A 87 19.60 21.44 0.39
CA ALA A 87 20.33 20.18 0.30
C ALA A 87 19.73 19.11 1.24
N GLY A 88 19.41 19.47 2.49
CA GLY A 88 18.76 18.54 3.43
C GLY A 88 17.38 18.07 2.96
N HIS A 89 16.58 18.95 2.35
CA HIS A 89 15.30 18.55 1.77
C HIS A 89 15.46 17.66 0.53
N LEU A 90 16.44 17.94 -0.33
CA LEU A 90 16.76 17.14 -1.52
C LEU A 90 17.25 15.74 -1.14
N GLU A 91 18.14 15.62 -0.17
CA GLU A 91 18.62 14.31 0.31
C GLU A 91 17.47 13.47 0.88
N ALA A 92 16.57 14.10 1.63
CA ALA A 92 15.41 13.41 2.18
C ALA A 92 14.41 12.99 1.09
N ILE A 93 14.21 13.81 0.05
CA ILE A 93 13.41 13.41 -1.13
C ILE A 93 14.04 12.18 -1.78
N ARG A 94 15.36 12.19 -2.01
CA ARG A 94 16.08 11.05 -2.60
C ARG A 94 15.87 9.77 -1.78
N LYS A 95 16.03 9.83 -0.45
CA LYS A 95 15.78 8.67 0.43
C LYS A 95 14.34 8.17 0.35
N LEU A 96 13.36 9.07 0.26
CA LEU A 96 11.94 8.70 0.12
C LEU A 96 11.61 8.09 -1.25
N GLU A 97 12.28 8.55 -2.31
CA GLU A 97 12.16 7.99 -3.66
C GLU A 97 12.80 6.59 -3.73
N GLU A 98 13.97 6.40 -3.13
CA GLU A 98 14.64 5.09 -3.00
C GLU A 98 13.84 4.11 -2.13
N ALA A 99 13.23 4.58 -1.04
CA ALA A 99 12.42 3.75 -0.14
C ALA A 99 10.98 3.52 -0.63
N LYS A 100 10.59 4.09 -1.78
CA LYS A 100 9.23 3.99 -2.28
C LYS A 100 8.95 2.55 -2.69
N PRO A 101 7.94 1.89 -2.12
CA PRO A 101 7.62 0.53 -2.51
C PRO A 101 7.19 0.49 -3.98
N GLU A 102 7.86 -0.34 -4.78
CA GLU A 102 7.37 -0.73 -6.10
C GLU A 102 6.08 -1.52 -5.90
N ILE A 103 4.99 -0.99 -6.43
CA ILE A 103 3.72 -1.73 -6.48
C ILE A 103 3.73 -2.43 -7.83
N GLY A 104 3.95 -3.75 -7.83
CA GLY A 104 3.67 -4.57 -8.99
C GLY A 104 2.18 -4.46 -9.39
N PRO A 105 1.84 -4.54 -10.68
CA PRO A 105 0.46 -4.40 -11.18
C PRO A 105 -0.55 -5.34 -10.50
N ALA A 106 -0.07 -6.46 -9.93
CA ALA A 106 -0.88 -7.45 -9.21
C ALA A 106 -1.66 -6.86 -8.02
N VAL A 107 -1.07 -5.96 -7.22
CA VAL A 107 -1.71 -5.41 -6.01
C VAL A 107 -2.94 -4.54 -6.34
N ASN A 108 -2.96 -3.90 -7.51
CA ASN A 108 -4.09 -3.08 -7.97
C ASN A 108 -5.30 -3.93 -8.43
N ILE A 109 -5.08 -5.19 -8.82
CA ILE A 109 -6.11 -6.09 -9.38
C ILE A 109 -6.62 -7.09 -8.33
N ILE A 110 -5.76 -7.48 -7.38
CA ILE A 110 -6.09 -8.45 -6.34
C ILE A 110 -7.11 -7.86 -5.34
N ALA A 111 -6.88 -6.64 -4.85
CA ALA A 111 -7.71 -6.03 -3.79
C ALA A 111 -9.22 -5.87 -4.12
N PRO A 112 -9.65 -5.63 -5.38
CA PRO A 112 -11.06 -5.65 -5.75
C PRO A 112 -11.68 -7.06 -5.80
N MET A 113 -10.92 -8.06 -6.25
CA MET A 113 -11.40 -9.43 -6.46
C MET A 113 -11.56 -10.20 -5.15
N THR A 114 -10.59 -10.08 -4.25
CA THR A 114 -10.61 -10.59 -2.87
C THR A 114 -11.79 -10.03 -2.05
N ARG A 115 -12.04 -8.72 -2.13
CA ARG A 115 -13.23 -8.09 -1.52
C ARG A 115 -14.55 -8.68 -2.04
N ARG A 116 -14.60 -9.06 -3.32
CA ARG A 116 -15.78 -9.69 -3.94
C ARG A 116 -15.99 -11.10 -3.40
N VAL A 117 -14.94 -11.91 -3.34
CA VAL A 117 -14.98 -13.28 -2.79
C VAL A 117 -15.36 -13.27 -1.30
N ALA A 118 -14.73 -12.42 -0.49
CA ALA A 118 -15.03 -12.30 0.94
C ALA A 118 -16.49 -11.86 1.21
N ARG A 119 -17.06 -11.01 0.34
CA ARG A 119 -18.49 -10.63 0.40
C ARG A 119 -19.40 -11.79 0.05
N GLU A 120 -19.07 -12.54 -1.01
CA GLU A 120 -19.83 -13.70 -1.47
C GLU A 120 -19.85 -14.81 -0.39
N ASP A 121 -18.71 -15.08 0.25
CA ASP A 121 -18.58 -16.07 1.32
C ASP A 121 -19.36 -15.67 2.58
N ARG A 122 -19.30 -14.39 3.00
CA ARG A 122 -20.15 -13.90 4.10
C ARG A 122 -21.64 -14.03 3.78
N ARG A 123 -22.04 -13.80 2.52
CA ARG A 123 -23.43 -13.97 2.07
C ARG A 123 -23.85 -15.44 2.17
N ARG A 124 -22.99 -16.37 1.76
CA ARG A 124 -23.25 -17.82 1.84
C ARG A 124 -23.34 -18.30 3.29
N ALA A 125 -22.43 -17.87 4.17
CA ALA A 125 -22.45 -18.21 5.59
C ALA A 125 -23.72 -17.70 6.32
N ARG A 126 -24.22 -16.51 5.95
CA ARG A 126 -25.52 -16.02 6.46
C ARG A 126 -26.69 -16.87 5.98
N LYS A 127 -26.68 -17.29 4.71
CA LYS A 127 -27.73 -18.14 4.15
C LYS A 127 -27.72 -19.55 4.72
N SER A 128 -26.56 -20.11 5.04
CA SER A 128 -26.48 -21.43 5.68
C SER A 128 -27.00 -21.37 7.12
N LYS A 129 -26.58 -20.40 7.93
CA LYS A 129 -27.14 -20.18 9.29
C LYS A 129 -28.66 -20.01 9.28
N ALA A 130 -29.19 -19.18 8.39
CA ALA A 130 -30.64 -18.96 8.28
C ALA A 130 -31.42 -20.20 7.79
N LYS A 131 -30.77 -21.19 7.17
CA LYS A 131 -31.38 -22.48 6.84
C LYS A 131 -31.36 -23.43 8.03
N THR A 132 -30.30 -23.42 8.83
CA THR A 132 -30.18 -24.25 10.03
C THR A 132 -31.17 -23.81 11.11
N ASP A 133 -31.33 -22.50 11.33
CA ASP A 133 -32.29 -21.94 12.30
C ASP A 133 -33.77 -22.16 11.92
N LYS A 134 -34.05 -22.59 10.67
CA LYS A 134 -35.42 -22.93 10.20
C LYS A 134 -35.74 -24.42 10.30
N GLN A 135 -34.76 -25.25 10.68
CA GLN A 135 -34.92 -26.70 10.83
C GLN A 135 -34.94 -27.14 12.31
N THR A 136 -34.72 -26.22 13.24
CA THR A 136 -34.97 -26.35 14.68
C THR A 136 -36.30 -25.69 15.03
#